data_AF-A0A6M8WCY0-F1
#
_entry.id   AF-A0A6M8WCY0-F1
#
_cell.length_a   1.000
_cell.length_b   1.000
_cell.length_c   1.000
_cell.angle_alpha   90.00
_cell.angle_beta   90.00
_cell.angle_gamma   90.00
#
_symmetry.space_group_name_H-M   'P 1'
#
loop_
_entity.id
_entity.type
_entity.pdbx_description
1 polymer ?
#
loop_
_entity_poly.entity_id
_entity_poly.type
_entity_poly.pdbx_seq_one_letter_code
_entity_poly.pdbx_strand_id
1 'polypeptide(L)'
;MSGGRLVRSVVPKRGEPYEHRCDKDVFEAVANAIDDADGTFVLEDLRRATDAPWTQAAVAFAFLKERGVVVPMHGRTHAAAGKAAFEDAMTEYHALREKGPADEAFGYE
;
A
#
# COMPACT_ATOMS: atom_id res chain seq x y z
N MET A 1 2.28 -14.61 -16.59
CA MET A 1 1.37 -13.56 -16.08
C MET A 1 2.15 -12.76 -15.05
N SER A 2 2.69 -11.59 -15.40
CA SER A 2 3.31 -10.72 -14.38
C SER A 2 2.19 -10.13 -13.54
N GLY A 3 1.96 -10.72 -12.36
CA GLY A 3 1.18 -10.08 -11.31
C GLY A 3 1.83 -8.74 -10.99
N GLY A 4 1.03 -7.67 -10.95
CA GLY A 4 1.51 -6.38 -10.45
C GLY A 4 2.11 -6.58 -9.06
N ARG A 5 3.14 -5.80 -8.75
CA ARG A 5 3.71 -5.69 -7.41
C ARG A 5 3.75 -4.22 -7.08
N LEU A 6 3.49 -3.86 -5.82
CA LEU A 6 3.79 -2.50 -5.39
C LEU A 6 5.30 -2.33 -5.40
N VAL A 7 5.78 -1.25 -6.00
CA VAL A 7 7.20 -0.91 -6.04
C VAL A 7 7.38 0.46 -5.40
N ARG A 8 8.32 0.55 -4.47
CA ARG A 8 8.73 1.80 -3.85
C ARG A 8 10.21 2.03 -4.11
N SER A 9 10.52 3.03 -4.93
CA SER A 9 11.89 3.46 -5.22
C SER A 9 12.43 4.33 -4.08
N VAL A 10 13.69 4.10 -3.70
CA VAL A 10 14.37 4.83 -2.64
C VAL A 10 15.66 5.41 -3.20
N VAL A 11 15.82 6.73 -3.07
CA VAL A 11 17.07 7.44 -3.35
C VAL A 11 17.75 7.77 -2.02
N PRO A 12 18.78 7.01 -1.60
CA PRO A 12 19.44 7.26 -0.33
C PRO A 12 20.36 8.49 -0.39
N LYS A 13 20.68 9.08 0.78
CA LYS A 13 21.66 10.18 0.87
C LYS A 13 23.08 9.76 0.42
N ARG A 14 23.39 8.47 0.46
CA ARG A 14 24.65 7.87 0.03
C ARG A 14 24.39 6.44 -0.46
N GLY A 15 25.07 6.03 -1.53
CA GLY A 15 24.90 4.72 -2.17
C GLY A 15 23.97 4.77 -3.37
N GLU A 16 23.71 3.60 -3.95
CA GLU A 16 22.87 3.47 -5.16
C GLU A 16 21.38 3.51 -4.83
N PRO A 17 20.54 4.09 -5.71
CA PRO A 17 19.10 3.93 -5.64
C PRO A 17 18.69 2.46 -5.65
N TYR A 18 17.63 2.13 -4.92
CA TYR A 18 17.11 0.77 -4.84
C TYR A 18 15.59 0.73 -4.76
N GLU A 19 15.02 -0.45 -4.98
CA GLU A 19 13.58 -0.69 -4.91
C GLU A 19 13.23 -1.63 -3.76
N HIS A 20 12.12 -1.31 -3.09
CA HIS A 20 11.38 -2.27 -2.29
C HIS A 20 10.14 -2.72 -3.04
N ARG A 21 9.74 -3.97 -2.83
CA ARG A 21 8.58 -4.57 -3.48
C ARG A 21 7.65 -5.16 -2.44
N CYS A 22 6.36 -5.11 -2.72
CA CYS A 22 5.33 -5.85 -2.00
C CYS A 22 4.54 -6.68 -3.00
N ASP A 23 4.43 -7.96 -2.71
CA ASP A 23 3.63 -8.90 -3.48
C ASP A 23 2.13 -8.67 -3.18
N LYS A 24 1.27 -9.02 -4.15
CA LYS A 24 -0.17 -8.72 -4.09
C LYS A 24 -0.86 -9.37 -2.90
N ASP A 25 -0.51 -10.62 -2.62
CA ASP A 25 -1.03 -11.41 -1.50
C ASP A 25 -0.67 -10.77 -0.15
N VAL A 26 0.57 -10.30 0.00
CA VAL A 26 0.99 -9.58 1.22
C VAL A 26 0.26 -8.24 1.34
N PHE A 27 0.09 -7.52 0.24
CA PHE A 27 -0.70 -6.28 0.23
C PHE A 27 -2.16 -6.53 0.64
N GLU A 28 -2.81 -7.54 0.07
CA GLU A 28 -4.18 -7.94 0.40
C GLU A 28 -4.33 -8.33 1.87
N ALA A 29 -3.37 -9.07 2.43
CA ALA A 29 -3.39 -9.44 3.84
C ALA A 29 -3.28 -8.21 4.75
N VAL A 30 -2.39 -7.25 4.41
CA VAL A 30 -2.25 -5.99 5.16
C VAL A 30 -3.52 -5.14 5.05
N ALA A 31 -4.13 -5.06 3.87
CA ALA A 31 -5.38 -4.34 3.67
C ALA A 31 -6.53 -4.92 4.49
N ASN A 32 -6.69 -6.25 4.52
CA ASN A 32 -7.69 -6.92 5.37
C ASN A 32 -7.42 -6.64 6.85
N ALA A 33 -6.16 -6.74 7.29
CA ALA A 33 -5.81 -6.48 8.68
C ALA A 33 -6.09 -5.03 9.13
N ILE A 34 -6.11 -4.07 8.20
CA ILE A 34 -6.51 -2.69 8.47
C ILE A 34 -8.04 -2.57 8.54
N ASP A 35 -8.75 -3.27 7.66
CA ASP A 35 -10.22 -3.28 7.63
C ASP A 35 -10.81 -3.93 8.90
N ASP A 36 -10.18 -5.01 9.37
CA ASP A 36 -10.52 -5.71 10.60
C ASP A 36 -10.06 -4.97 11.88
N ALA A 37 -9.28 -3.89 11.76
CA ALA A 37 -8.73 -3.21 12.92
C ALA A 37 -9.80 -2.36 13.62
N ASP A 38 -10.17 -2.77 14.83
CA ASP A 38 -11.01 -1.98 15.73
C ASP A 38 -10.21 -0.80 16.33
N GLY A 39 -10.15 0.31 15.60
CA GLY A 39 -9.60 1.58 16.07
C GLY A 39 -8.21 1.90 15.51
N THR A 40 -7.27 2.22 16.40
CA THR A 40 -5.94 2.69 15.99
C THR A 40 -4.88 1.59 16.06
N PHE A 41 -3.94 1.60 15.12
CA PHE A 41 -2.88 0.61 15.00
C PHE A 41 -1.52 1.24 14.66
N VAL A 42 -0.45 0.49 14.87
CA VAL A 42 0.88 0.78 14.33
C VAL A 42 1.28 -0.24 13.28
N LEU A 43 2.30 0.08 12.46
CA LEU A 43 2.83 -0.83 11.44
C LEU A 43 3.23 -2.21 12.02
N GLU A 44 3.73 -2.23 13.26
CA GLU A 44 4.12 -3.48 13.91
C GLU A 44 2.93 -4.41 14.15
N ASP A 45 1.75 -3.87 14.49
CA ASP A 45 0.53 -4.65 14.71
C ASP A 45 0.11 -5.34 13.42
N LEU A 46 0.07 -4.58 12.31
CA LEU A 46 -0.27 -5.10 10.98
C LEU A 46 0.69 -6.20 10.54
N ARG A 47 2.00 -5.99 10.74
CA ARG A 47 3.02 -6.99 10.40
C ARG A 47 2.84 -8.26 11.23
N ARG A 48 2.54 -8.15 12.52
CA ARG A 48 2.31 -9.31 13.40
C ARG A 48 1.04 -10.05 13.02
N ALA A 49 -0.05 -9.33 12.71
CA ALA A 49 -1.34 -9.92 12.34
C ALA A 49 -1.27 -10.71 11.02
N THR A 50 -0.43 -10.28 10.10
CA THR A 50 -0.33 -10.87 8.74
C THR A 50 0.87 -11.81 8.55
N ASP A 51 1.75 -11.92 9.56
CA ASP A 51 3.09 -12.52 9.45
C ASP A 51 3.90 -12.03 8.23
N ALA A 52 3.65 -10.78 7.80
CA ALA A 52 4.29 -10.23 6.62
C ALA A 52 5.78 -9.90 6.88
N PRO A 53 6.65 -10.02 5.85
CA PRO A 53 8.00 -9.47 5.93
C PRO A 53 7.97 -7.95 6.16
N TRP A 54 8.84 -7.46 7.05
CA TRP A 54 8.89 -6.04 7.43
C TRP A 54 8.90 -5.07 6.25
N THR A 55 9.73 -5.34 5.24
CA THR A 55 9.84 -4.49 4.06
C THR A 55 8.54 -4.44 3.26
N GLN A 56 7.85 -5.57 3.11
CA GLN A 56 6.60 -5.64 2.36
C GLN A 56 5.47 -4.94 3.10
N ALA A 57 5.33 -5.18 4.42
CA ALA A 57 4.38 -4.48 5.27
C ALA A 57 4.61 -2.95 5.23
N ALA A 58 5.87 -2.51 5.26
CA ALA A 58 6.22 -1.09 5.17
C ALA A 58 5.87 -0.48 3.80
N VAL A 59 6.06 -1.22 2.70
CA VAL A 59 5.66 -0.77 1.35
C VAL A 59 4.15 -0.67 1.23
N ALA A 60 3.40 -1.70 1.64
CA ALA A 60 1.94 -1.69 1.64
C ALA A 60 1.41 -0.51 2.47
N PHE A 61 1.92 -0.36 3.69
CA PHE A 61 1.51 0.72 4.59
C PHE A 61 1.85 2.12 4.06
N ALA A 62 3.03 2.30 3.46
CA ALA A 62 3.39 3.56 2.83
C ALA A 62 2.45 3.91 1.67
N PHE A 63 2.14 2.94 0.82
CA PHE A 63 1.20 3.10 -0.28
C PHE A 63 -0.20 3.51 0.21
N LEU A 64 -0.75 2.80 1.20
CA LEU A 64 -2.08 3.11 1.75
C LEU A 64 -2.16 4.48 2.42
N LYS A 65 -1.07 4.94 3.02
CA LYS A 65 -0.97 6.31 3.55
C LYS A 65 -0.95 7.36 2.45
N GLU A 66 -0.17 7.12 1.39
CA GLU A 66 -0.08 8.03 0.24
C GLU A 66 -1.42 8.17 -0.48
N ARG A 67 -2.20 7.09 -0.54
CA ARG A 67 -3.53 7.05 -1.14
C ARG A 67 -4.66 7.51 -0.21
N GLY A 68 -4.35 7.82 1.05
CA GLY A 68 -5.35 8.30 2.01
C GLY A 68 -6.29 7.23 2.57
N VAL A 69 -6.03 5.94 2.31
CA VAL A 69 -6.78 4.81 2.92
C VAL A 69 -6.44 4.69 4.41
N VAL A 70 -5.20 5.04 4.78
CA VAL A 70 -4.72 5.09 6.16
C VAL A 70 -4.34 6.51 6.52
N VAL A 71 -4.86 7.02 7.63
CA VAL A 71 -4.59 8.38 8.11
C VAL A 71 -3.79 8.37 9.42
N PRO A 72 -2.88 9.34 9.61
CA PRO A 72 -2.17 9.49 10.88
C PRO A 72 -3.13 9.94 11.99
N MET A 73 -2.93 9.41 13.19
CA MET A 73 -3.65 9.83 14.40
C MET A 73 -2.68 10.55 15.35
N HIS A 74 -2.45 10.02 16.56
CA HIS A 74 -1.51 10.59 17.52
C HIS A 74 -0.21 9.79 17.58
N GLY A 75 0.94 10.48 17.55
CA GLY A 75 2.25 9.86 17.62
C GLY A 75 2.51 8.91 16.45
N ARG A 76 2.76 7.63 16.74
CA ARG A 76 3.02 6.59 15.73
C ARG A 76 1.76 5.84 15.28
N THR A 77 0.60 6.16 15.83
CA THR A 77 -0.67 5.46 15.57
C THR A 77 -1.38 6.00 14.33
N HIS A 78 -2.15 5.12 13.69
CA HIS A 78 -2.90 5.38 12.47
C HIS A 78 -4.26 4.70 12.58
N ALA A 79 -5.20 5.06 11.70
CA ALA A 79 -6.46 4.33 11.54
C ALA A 79 -6.85 4.24 10.06
N ALA A 80 -7.81 3.37 9.75
CA ALA A 80 -8.52 3.41 8.49
C ALA A 80 -9.23 4.77 8.32
N ALA A 81 -9.20 5.32 7.11
CA ALA A 81 -9.88 6.58 6.80
C ALA A 81 -11.41 6.40 6.66
N GLY A 82 -11.84 5.19 6.27
CA GLY A 82 -13.24 4.82 6.04
C GLY A 82 -13.59 3.47 6.67
N LYS A 83 -14.77 2.96 6.34
CA LYS A 83 -15.31 1.68 6.85
C LYS A 83 -15.11 0.48 5.90
N ALA A 84 -14.47 0.71 4.77
CA ALA A 84 -14.27 -0.26 3.69
C ALA A 84 -12.82 -0.14 3.20
N ALA A 85 -11.88 -0.18 4.15
CA ALA A 85 -10.47 0.06 3.90
C ALA A 85 -9.87 -1.00 2.98
N PHE A 86 -10.37 -2.23 3.02
CA PHE A 86 -9.96 -3.27 2.09
C PHE A 86 -10.37 -2.94 0.64
N GLU A 87 -11.62 -2.59 0.40
CA GLU A 87 -12.12 -2.24 -0.93
C GLU A 87 -11.45 -1.00 -1.49
N ASP A 88 -11.25 0.02 -0.66
CA ASP A 88 -10.51 1.24 -1.03
C ASP A 88 -9.06 0.90 -1.40
N ALA A 89 -8.39 0.06 -0.60
CA ALA A 89 -7.03 -0.40 -0.87
C ALA A 89 -6.91 -1.16 -2.20
N MET A 90 -7.85 -2.06 -2.48
CA MET A 90 -7.85 -2.83 -3.72
C MET A 90 -8.16 -1.95 -4.93
N THR A 91 -9.06 -0.99 -4.79
CA THR A 91 -9.36 0.01 -5.84
C THR A 91 -8.08 0.76 -6.22
N GLU A 92 -7.35 1.27 -5.23
CA GLU A 92 -6.09 2.00 -5.45
C GLU A 92 -4.98 1.13 -6.05
N TYR A 93 -4.89 -0.13 -5.61
CA TYR A 93 -3.95 -1.09 -6.16
C TYR A 93 -4.22 -1.39 -7.64
N HIS A 94 -5.50 -1.53 -8.01
CA HIS A 94 -5.91 -1.76 -9.39
C HIS A 94 -5.75 -0.51 -10.25
N ALA A 95 -6.07 0.69 -9.72
CA ALA A 95 -5.84 1.96 -10.39
C ALA A 95 -4.37 2.20 -10.72
N LEU A 96 -3.43 1.74 -9.87
CA LEU A 96 -1.98 1.81 -10.18
C LEU A 96 -1.60 0.95 -11.40
N ARG A 97 -2.35 -0.13 -11.67
CA ARG A 97 -2.09 -1.06 -12.77
C ARG A 97 -2.75 -0.62 -14.08
N GLU A 98 -3.86 0.10 -13.97
CA GLU A 98 -4.46 0.78 -15.10
C GLU A 98 -3.52 1.92 -15.48
N LYS A 99 -2.78 1.76 -16.58
CA LYS A 99 -2.01 2.86 -17.14
C LYS A 99 -2.98 4.04 -17.31
N GLY A 100 -2.63 5.20 -16.77
CA GLY A 100 -3.36 6.44 -17.04
C GLY A 100 -3.45 6.71 -18.55
N PRO A 101 -4.16 7.75 -18.99
CA PRO A 101 -4.47 8.05 -20.41
C PRO A 101 -3.25 8.30 -21.34
N ALA A 102 -2.04 7.92 -20.95
CA ALA A 102 -0.85 7.82 -21.79
C ALA A 102 -0.58 6.38 -22.29
N ASP A 103 -1.56 5.46 -22.19
CA ASP A 103 -1.55 4.28 -23.06
C ASP A 103 -2.19 4.70 -24.39
N GLU A 104 -1.48 4.50 -25.49
CA GLU A 104 -1.77 4.96 -26.86
C GLU A 104 -3.13 4.49 -27.45
N ALA A 105 -4.03 3.96 -26.63
CA ALA A 105 -5.37 3.49 -26.98
C ALA A 105 -6.47 4.55 -26.85
N PHE A 106 -6.23 5.68 -26.18
CA PHE A 106 -7.17 6.82 -26.13
C PHE A 106 -6.57 8.04 -26.81
N GLY A 107 -6.67 8.05 -28.14
CA GLY A 107 -6.44 9.24 -28.94
C GLY A 107 -7.42 10.33 -28.52
N TYR A 108 -6.89 11.45 -28.04
CA TYR A 108 -7.62 12.71 -28.09
C TYR A 108 -7.34 13.32 -29.47
N GLU A 109 -8.33 13.23 -30.37
CA GLU A 109 -8.49 14.19 -31.48
C GLU A 109 -9.10 15.49 -30.96
#